data_AF-A0A9D3QGP9-F1
#
_entry.id   AF-A0A9D3QGP9-F1
#
_cell.length_a   1.000
_cell.length_b   1.000
_cell.length_c   1.000
_cell.angle_alpha   90.00
_cell.angle_beta   90.00
_cell.angle_gamma   90.00
#
_symmetry.space_group_name_H-M   'P 1'
#
loop_
_entity.id
_entity.type
_entity.pdbx_description
1 polymer ?
#
loop_
_entity_poly.entity_id
_entity_poly.type
_entity_poly.pdbx_seq_one_letter_code
_entity_poly.pdbx_strand_id
1 'polypeptide(L)'
;MCLPSKTAPDSFTYKKFFQLCGLTKKSPQEVKDVFGILDNDGSGFIEEEELKFFLQRFSPGARLLTDKETKSFLSAADDDNDGKIGVDEFQAMVLS
;
A
#
# COMPACT_ATOMS: atom_id res chain seq x y z
N MET A 1 6.91 -17.23 1.25
CA MET A 1 5.62 -16.69 0.76
C MET A 1 5.95 -15.97 -0.54
N CYS A 2 5.60 -16.52 -1.70
CA CYS A 2 5.97 -15.91 -2.98
C CYS A 2 4.98 -14.80 -3.31
N LEU A 3 5.39 -13.56 -3.11
CA LEU A 3 4.79 -12.43 -3.79
C LEU A 3 4.85 -12.68 -5.30
N PRO A 4 3.83 -12.31 -6.08
CA PRO A 4 3.77 -12.61 -7.50
C PRO A 4 4.91 -11.85 -8.17
N SER A 5 6.02 -12.55 -8.40
CA SER A 5 7.29 -12.02 -8.88
C SER A 5 7.25 -11.57 -10.35
N LYS A 6 6.05 -11.40 -10.92
CA LYS A 6 5.77 -11.14 -12.33
C LYS A 6 4.48 -10.34 -12.57
N THR A 7 4.11 -9.40 -11.70
CA THR A 7 3.03 -8.46 -12.05
C THR A 7 3.52 -7.55 -13.18
N ALA A 8 2.87 -7.67 -14.35
CA ALA A 8 3.11 -6.77 -15.48
C ALA A 8 2.85 -5.30 -15.06
N PRO A 9 3.47 -4.31 -15.72
CA PRO A 9 3.10 -2.90 -15.55
C PRO A 9 1.59 -2.72 -15.71
N ASP A 10 0.99 -1.82 -14.93
CA ASP A 10 -0.44 -1.49 -14.93
C ASP A 10 -1.41 -2.64 -14.59
N SER A 11 -0.91 -3.74 -14.01
CA SER A 11 -1.74 -4.89 -13.59
C SER A 11 -1.89 -5.01 -12.07
N PHE A 12 -1.22 -4.15 -11.30
CA PHE A 12 -1.32 -4.15 -9.85
C PHE A 12 -2.72 -3.75 -9.37
N THR A 13 -3.18 -4.38 -8.30
CA THR A 13 -4.41 -4.00 -7.59
C THR A 13 -4.20 -4.21 -6.10
N TYR A 14 -4.33 -3.15 -5.31
CA TYR A 14 -4.08 -3.16 -3.86
C TYR A 14 -4.98 -4.18 -3.14
N LYS A 15 -6.27 -4.29 -3.50
CA LYS A 15 -7.20 -5.30 -2.93
C LYS A 15 -6.69 -6.72 -3.10
N LYS A 16 -6.27 -7.10 -4.31
CA LYS A 16 -5.72 -8.43 -4.59
C LYS A 16 -4.42 -8.67 -3.84
N PHE A 17 -3.58 -7.65 -3.72
CA PHE A 17 -2.34 -7.74 -2.96
C PHE A 17 -2.60 -7.99 -1.48
N PHE A 18 -3.47 -7.21 -0.84
CA PHE A 18 -3.79 -7.39 0.57
C PHE A 18 -4.42 -8.76 0.86
N GLN A 19 -5.29 -9.25 -0.03
CA GLN A 19 -5.86 -10.59 0.07
C GLN A 19 -4.79 -11.69 -0.07
N LEU A 20 -3.87 -11.55 -1.02
CA LEU A 20 -2.83 -12.54 -1.27
C LEU A 20 -1.77 -12.58 -0.16
N CYS A 21 -1.40 -11.42 0.37
CA CYS A 21 -0.47 -11.29 1.50
C CYS A 21 -1.14 -11.67 2.84
N GLY A 22 -2.47 -11.82 2.87
CA GLY A 22 -3.23 -12.09 4.08
C GLY A 22 -3.35 -10.90 5.02
N LEU A 23 -3.04 -9.68 4.55
CA LEU A 23 -3.16 -8.43 5.32
C LEU A 23 -4.60 -8.16 5.74
N THR A 24 -5.58 -8.54 4.92
CA THR A 24 -7.01 -8.40 5.27
C THR A 24 -7.44 -9.29 6.44
N LYS A 25 -6.61 -10.24 6.88
CA LYS A 25 -6.87 -11.14 8.03
C LYS A 25 -6.05 -10.76 9.26
N LYS A 26 -5.33 -9.64 9.20
CA LYS A 26 -4.46 -9.15 10.27
C LYS A 26 -5.25 -8.29 11.24
N SER A 27 -4.73 -8.17 12.47
CA SER A 27 -5.31 -7.27 13.46
C SER A 27 -5.07 -5.80 13.05
N PRO A 28 -5.92 -4.85 13.50
CA PRO A 28 -5.70 -3.43 13.25
C PRO A 28 -4.31 -2.95 13.70
N GLN A 29 -3.77 -3.52 14.78
CA GLN A 29 -2.42 -3.23 15.25
C GLN A 29 -1.35 -3.69 14.26
N GLU A 30 -1.44 -4.91 13.72
CA GLU A 30 -0.51 -5.39 12.70
C GLU A 30 -0.61 -4.56 11.40
N VAL A 31 -1.80 -4.09 11.03
CA VAL A 31 -1.98 -3.18 9.88
C VAL A 31 -1.32 -1.83 10.16
N LYS A 32 -1.43 -1.32 11.39
CA LYS A 32 -0.75 -0.10 11.82
C LYS A 32 0.78 -0.25 11.83
N ASP A 33 1.30 -1.41 12.21
CA ASP A 33 2.74 -1.68 12.16
C ASP A 33 3.24 -1.68 10.70
N VAL A 34 2.43 -2.19 9.77
CA VAL A 34 2.72 -2.14 8.33
C VAL A 34 2.68 -0.71 7.80
N PHE A 35 1.71 0.10 8.24
CA PHE A 35 1.67 1.53 7.92
C PHE A 35 2.98 2.22 8.29
N GLY A 36 3.50 1.98 9.50
CA GLY A 36 4.77 2.56 9.95
C GLY A 36 6.02 2.03 9.21
N ILE A 37 5.91 0.98 8.41
CA ILE A 37 6.98 0.52 7.50
C ILE A 37 6.90 1.25 6.14
N LEU A 38 5.70 1.68 5.76
CA LEU A 38 5.43 2.40 4.51
C LEU A 38 5.76 3.88 4.66
N ASP A 39 5.30 4.51 5.74
CA ASP A 39 5.65 5.87 6.18
C ASP A 39 7.12 5.89 6.57
N ASN A 40 7.98 6.26 5.62
CA ASN A 40 9.42 6.14 5.69
C ASN A 40 10.05 7.35 6.38
N ASP A 41 9.46 8.52 6.22
CA ASP A 41 9.95 9.75 6.85
C ASP A 41 9.31 10.02 8.23
N GLY A 42 8.25 9.28 8.59
CA GLY A 42 7.55 9.41 9.86
C GLY A 42 6.60 10.60 9.90
N SER A 43 6.10 11.07 8.75
CA SER A 43 5.16 12.19 8.66
C SER A 43 3.81 11.88 9.30
N GLY A 44 3.49 10.59 9.48
CA GLY A 44 2.17 10.10 9.88
C GLY A 44 1.23 9.90 8.70
N PHE A 45 1.73 10.03 7.47
CA PHE A 45 0.99 9.85 6.22
C PHE A 45 1.86 9.07 5.23
N ILE A 46 1.22 8.37 4.29
CA ILE A 46 1.93 7.77 3.15
C ILE A 46 1.72 8.70 1.96
N GLU A 47 2.78 9.37 1.51
CA GLU A 47 2.70 10.23 0.32
C GLU A 47 2.85 9.43 -0.99
N GLU A 48 2.51 10.06 -2.12
CA GLU A 48 2.64 9.45 -3.46
C GLU A 48 4.06 8.89 -3.70
N GLU A 49 5.07 9.62 -3.25
CA GLU A 49 6.49 9.29 -3.42
C GLU A 49 6.87 8.02 -2.67
N GLU A 50 6.33 7.83 -1.46
CA GLU A 50 6.53 6.63 -0.66
C GLU A 50 5.72 5.44 -1.19
N LEU A 51 4.49 5.72 -1.63
CA LEU A 51 3.57 4.73 -2.20
C LEU A 51 4.15 4.08 -3.47
N LYS A 52 4.97 4.79 -4.25
CA LYS A 52 5.69 4.20 -5.41
C LYS A 52 6.58 3.02 -5.01
N PHE A 53 7.12 3.03 -3.80
CA PHE A 53 7.97 1.97 -3.26
C PHE A 53 7.20 0.89 -2.50
N PHE A 54 5.88 0.95 -2.46
CA PHE A 54 5.02 0.04 -1.68
C PHE A 54 5.40 -1.44 -1.85
N LEU A 55 5.53 -1.93 -3.09
CA LEU A 55 5.89 -3.33 -3.35
C LEU A 55 7.28 -3.71 -2.80
N GLN A 56 8.23 -2.77 -2.82
CA GLN A 56 9.59 -3.00 -2.34
C GLN A 56 9.66 -3.13 -0.82
N ARG A 57 8.70 -2.55 -0.09
CA ARG A 57 8.62 -2.69 1.37
C ARG A 57 8.27 -4.10 1.81
N PHE A 58 7.55 -4.86 0.98
CA PHE A 58 7.21 -6.26 1.25
C PHE A 58 8.16 -7.25 0.56
N SER A 59 8.67 -6.92 -0.62
CA SER A 59 9.66 -7.74 -1.33
C SER A 59 10.83 -6.87 -1.79
N PRO A 60 11.99 -6.97 -1.13
CA PRO A 60 13.22 -6.41 -1.68
C PRO A 60 13.41 -6.89 -3.13
N GLY A 61 13.66 -5.95 -4.05
CA GLY A 61 13.83 -6.24 -5.48
C GLY A 61 12.55 -6.30 -6.33
N ALA A 62 11.37 -6.05 -5.75
CA ALA A 62 10.16 -5.84 -6.55
C ALA A 62 10.26 -4.55 -7.39
N ARG A 63 9.49 -4.48 -8.48
CA ARG A 63 9.36 -3.24 -9.26
C ARG A 63 8.66 -2.15 -8.46
N LEU A 64 8.90 -0.91 -8.84
CA LEU A 64 8.09 0.22 -8.39
C LEU A 64 6.69 0.14 -9.01
N LEU A 65 5.71 0.74 -8.34
CA LEU A 65 4.42 1.01 -8.95
C LEU A 65 4.59 2.02 -10.09
N THR A 66 3.83 1.84 -11.17
CA THR A 66 3.76 2.86 -12.23
C THR A 66 2.98 4.08 -11.71
N ASP A 67 3.16 5.25 -12.30
CA ASP A 67 2.40 6.45 -11.88
C ASP A 67 0.88 6.22 -11.95
N LYS A 68 0.43 5.41 -12.92
CA LYS A 68 -0.97 5.02 -13.03
C LYS A 68 -1.42 4.16 -11.85
N GLU A 69 -0.62 3.15 -11.47
CA GLU A 69 -0.92 2.28 -10.33
C GLU A 69 -0.89 3.03 -9.02
N THR A 70 0.11 3.90 -8.82
CA THR A 70 0.22 4.75 -7.63
C THR A 70 -0.97 5.68 -7.51
N LYS A 71 -1.36 6.38 -8.58
CA LYS A 71 -2.54 7.26 -8.57
C LYS A 71 -3.83 6.50 -8.35
N SER A 72 -4.01 5.34 -8.98
CA SER A 72 -5.19 4.50 -8.75
C SER A 72 -5.25 3.95 -7.33
N PHE A 73 -4.10 3.69 -6.71
CA PHE A 73 -4.04 3.28 -5.31
C PHE A 73 -4.40 4.48 -4.44
N LEU A 74 -3.68 5.60 -4.54
CA LEU A 74 -3.90 6.81 -3.75
C LEU A 74 -5.37 7.24 -3.80
N SER A 75 -5.93 7.40 -5.00
CA SER A 75 -7.33 7.83 -5.19
C SER A 75 -8.37 6.88 -4.59
N ALA A 76 -7.99 5.64 -4.25
CA ALA A 76 -8.90 4.67 -3.67
C ALA A 76 -8.68 4.47 -2.16
N ALA A 77 -7.69 5.16 -1.59
CA ALA A 77 -7.36 5.15 -0.17
C ALA A 77 -7.58 6.52 0.47
N ASP A 78 -7.28 7.60 -0.27
CA ASP A 78 -7.46 9.00 0.11
C ASP A 78 -8.96 9.38 0.07
N ASP A 79 -9.64 9.20 1.19
CA ASP A 79 -11.07 9.46 1.35
C ASP A 79 -11.33 10.96 1.61
N ASP A 80 -10.39 11.64 2.27
CA ASP A 80 -10.51 13.07 2.58
C ASP A 80 -9.95 14.02 1.50
N ASN A 81 -9.29 13.46 0.47
CA ASN A 81 -8.73 14.13 -0.69
C ASN A 81 -7.60 15.12 -0.34
N ASP A 82 -6.81 14.80 0.68
CA ASP A 82 -5.63 15.59 1.07
C ASP A 82 -4.35 15.24 0.27
N GLY A 83 -4.44 14.23 -0.60
CA GLY A 83 -3.36 13.80 -1.49
C GLY A 83 -2.35 12.85 -0.87
N LYS A 84 -2.64 12.32 0.31
CA LYS A 84 -1.82 11.36 1.05
C LYS A 84 -2.75 10.34 1.73
N ILE A 85 -2.18 9.32 2.37
CA ILE A 85 -2.99 8.26 3.02
C ILE A 85 -2.69 8.29 4.51
N GLY A 86 -3.68 8.62 5.32
CA GLY A 86 -3.62 8.54 6.77
C GLY A 86 -3.70 7.10 7.30
N VAL A 87 -3.33 6.91 8.56
CA VAL A 87 -3.37 5.59 9.22
C VAL A 87 -4.78 4.98 9.26
N ASP A 88 -5.79 5.82 9.48
CA ASP A 88 -7.19 5.39 9.58
C ASP A 88 -7.74 4.98 8.20
N GLU A 89 -7.40 5.75 7.17
CA GLU A 89 -7.72 5.45 5.76
C GLU A 89 -7.06 4.16 5.28
N PHE A 90 -5.77 3.98 5.61
CA PHE A 90 -5.06 2.75 5.30
C PHE A 90 -5.70 1.54 5.99
N GLN A 91 -6.07 1.66 7.27
CA GLN A 91 -6.76 0.59 7.99
C GLN A 91 -8.14 0.29 7.39
N ALA A 92 -8.93 1.31 7.10
CA ALA A 92 -10.24 1.16 6.47
C ALA A 92 -10.13 0.42 5.13
N MET A 93 -9.17 0.81 4.30
CA MET A 93 -8.93 0.17 3.00
C MET A 93 -8.45 -1.29 3.14
N VAL A 94 -7.56 -1.59 4.09
CA VAL A 94 -6.99 -2.95 4.27
C VAL A 94 -8.00 -3.91 4.92
N LEU A 95 -8.83 -3.41 5.85
CA LEU A 95 -9.78 -4.22 6.62
C LEU A 95 -11.19 -4.25 6.01
N SER A 96 -11.39 -3.60 4.85
CA SER A 96 -12.65 -3.60 4.09
C SER A 96 -13.00 -4.93 3.44
#